data_AF-A0A1L8CTJ9-F1
#
_entry.id   AF-A0A1L8CTJ9-F1
#
_cell.length_a   1.000
_cell.length_b   1.000
_cell.length_c   1.000
_cell.angle_alpha   90.00
_cell.angle_beta   90.00
_cell.angle_gamma   90.00
#
_symmetry.space_group_name_H-M   'P 1'
#
loop_
_entity.id
_entity.type
_entity.pdbx_description
1 polymer ?
#
loop_
_entity_poly.entity_id
_entity_poly.type
_entity_poly.pdbx_seq_one_letter_code
_entity_poly.pdbx_strand_id
1 'polypeptide(L)'
;MKKSVKILQLKLPFDLDKKLAELAKKNQTSKNKIIIDLLNNQITGLEARKLLDEIKNEIKPEDAPDWFNKPASEYIKELRSDG
;
A
#
# COMPACT_ATOMS: atom_id res chain seq x y z
N MET A 1 -11.44 19.12 -22.15
CA MET A 1 -10.14 18.43 -22.34
C MET A 1 -10.40 16.93 -22.49
N LYS A 2 -10.05 16.30 -23.62
CA LYS A 2 -10.10 14.83 -23.72
C LYS A 2 -8.94 14.27 -22.87
N LYS A 3 -9.26 13.48 -21.83
CA LYS A 3 -8.23 12.81 -21.03
C LYS A 3 -7.47 11.83 -21.95
N SER A 4 -6.17 12.05 -22.11
CA SER A 4 -5.29 11.10 -22.79
C SER A 4 -5.12 9.88 -21.90
N VAL A 5 -5.76 8.76 -22.25
CA VAL A 5 -5.57 7.49 -21.54
C VAL A 5 -4.36 6.79 -22.12
N LYS A 6 -3.29 6.63 -21.32
CA LYS A 6 -2.15 5.79 -21.68
C LYS A 6 -2.51 4.33 -21.39
N ILE A 7 -2.36 3.46 -22.38
CA ILE A 7 -2.70 2.03 -22.27
C ILE A 7 -1.41 1.23 -22.05
N LEU A 8 -1.36 0.44 -20.99
CA LEU A 8 -0.28 -0.49 -20.70
C LEU A 8 -0.72 -1.92 -21.06
N GLN A 9 0.07 -2.61 -21.89
CA GLN A 9 -0.17 -4.02 -22.21
C GLN A 9 0.75 -4.90 -21.36
N LEU A 10 0.17 -5.81 -20.59
CA LEU A 10 0.91 -6.74 -19.71
C LEU A 10 0.73 -8.16 -20.22
N LYS A 11 1.82 -8.92 -20.34
CA LYS A 11 1.76 -10.38 -20.53
C LYS A 11 1.84 -11.04 -19.16
N LEU A 12 0.80 -11.78 -18.80
CA LEU A 12 0.71 -12.50 -17.53
C LEU A 12 0.93 -14.00 -17.76
N PRO A 13 1.58 -14.72 -16.83
CA PRO A 13 1.59 -16.18 -16.83
C PRO A 13 0.17 -16.74 -16.84
N PHE A 14 -0.03 -17.87 -17.53
CA PHE A 14 -1.35 -18.47 -17.73
C PHE A 14 -2.10 -18.71 -16.40
N ASP A 15 -1.42 -19.25 -15.40
CA ASP A 15 -2.02 -19.55 -14.10
C ASP A 15 -2.47 -18.28 -13.36
N LEU A 16 -1.73 -17.18 -13.52
CA LEU A 16 -2.07 -15.90 -12.93
C LEU A 16 -3.29 -15.28 -13.64
N ASP A 17 -3.33 -15.34 -14.97
CA ASP A 17 -4.49 -14.84 -15.73
C ASP A 17 -5.77 -15.62 -15.39
N LYS A 18 -5.66 -16.94 -15.23
CA LYS A 18 -6.77 -17.81 -14.81
C LYS A 18 -7.29 -17.44 -13.44
N LYS A 19 -6.41 -17.29 -12.43
CA LYS A 19 -6.81 -16.88 -11.07
C LYS A 19 -7.44 -15.48 -11.07
N LEU A 20 -6.91 -14.55 -11.86
CA LEU A 20 -7.50 -13.21 -12.00
C LEU A 20 -8.89 -13.26 -12.65
N ALA A 21 -9.10 -14.14 -13.63
CA ALA A 21 -10.41 -14.35 -14.25
C ALA A 21 -11.43 -14.94 -13.25
N GLU A 22 -11.02 -15.89 -12.43
CA GLU A 22 -11.86 -16.46 -11.37
C GLU A 22 -12.23 -15.42 -10.31
N LEU A 23 -11.27 -14.63 -9.84
CA LEU A 23 -11.50 -13.52 -8.91
C LEU A 23 -12.41 -12.44 -9.50
N ALA A 24 -12.23 -12.11 -10.79
CA ALA A 24 -13.07 -11.16 -11.50
C ALA A 24 -14.54 -11.60 -11.54
N LYS A 25 -14.78 -12.89 -11.83
CA LYS A 25 -16.12 -13.48 -11.79
C LYS A 25 -16.72 -13.45 -10.38
N LYS A 26 -15.96 -13.88 -9.37
CA LYS A 26 -16.42 -13.90 -7.97
C LYS A 26 -16.82 -12.52 -7.47
N ASN A 27 -16.05 -11.50 -7.80
CA ASN A 27 -16.26 -10.14 -7.32
C ASN A 27 -17.12 -9.27 -8.26
N GLN A 28 -17.73 -9.87 -9.30
CA GLN A 28 -18.52 -9.17 -10.32
C GLN A 28 -17.82 -7.93 -10.88
N THR A 29 -16.53 -8.07 -11.18
CA THR A 29 -15.64 -6.98 -11.60
C THR A 29 -14.82 -7.38 -12.81
N SER A 30 -13.98 -6.47 -13.32
CA SER A 30 -13.06 -6.75 -14.42
C SER A 30 -11.66 -7.10 -13.92
N LYS A 31 -10.92 -7.91 -14.69
CA LYS A 31 -9.51 -8.20 -14.42
C LYS A 31 -8.69 -6.91 -14.29
N ASN A 32 -8.93 -5.93 -15.18
CA ASN A 32 -8.23 -4.65 -15.15
C ASN A 32 -8.47 -3.88 -13.86
N LYS A 33 -9.72 -3.88 -13.34
CA LYS A 33 -10.03 -3.22 -12.07
C LYS A 33 -9.26 -3.85 -10.92
N ILE A 34 -9.25 -5.18 -10.84
CA ILE A 34 -8.47 -5.91 -9.81
C ILE A 34 -6.98 -5.56 -9.91
N ILE A 35 -6.40 -5.57 -11.11
CA ILE A 35 -4.98 -5.25 -11.32
C ILE A 35 -4.69 -3.80 -10.88
N ILE A 36 -5.53 -2.84 -11.26
CA ILE A 36 -5.38 -1.44 -10.87
C ILE A 36 -5.50 -1.30 -9.35
N ASP A 37 -6.47 -1.94 -8.71
CA ASP A 37 -6.67 -1.88 -7.27
C ASP A 37 -5.48 -2.48 -6.51
N LEU A 38 -4.93 -3.60 -6.98
CA LEU A 38 -3.71 -4.20 -6.40
C LEU A 38 -2.49 -3.29 -6.56
N LEU A 39 -2.30 -2.70 -7.74
CA LEU A 39 -1.19 -1.78 -8.00
C LEU A 39 -1.32 -0.52 -7.15
N ASN A 40 -2.52 0.06 -7.06
CA ASN A 40 -2.78 1.21 -6.21
C ASN A 40 -2.51 0.88 -4.74
N ASN A 41 -2.97 -0.27 -4.24
CA ASN A 41 -2.70 -0.68 -2.86
C ASN A 41 -1.20 -0.88 -2.58
N GLN A 42 -0.45 -1.45 -3.53
CA GLN A 42 1.00 -1.57 -3.40
C GLN A 42 1.71 -0.22 -3.44
N ILE A 43 1.31 0.68 -4.34
CA ILE A 43 1.87 2.04 -4.44
C ILE A 43 1.58 2.82 -3.17
N THR A 44 0.32 2.87 -2.73
CA THR A 44 -0.08 3.55 -1.49
C THR A 44 0.63 2.96 -0.28
N GLY A 45 0.79 1.64 -0.21
CA GLY A 45 1.53 0.99 0.87
C GLY A 45 3.03 1.34 0.86
N LEU A 46 3.66 1.42 -0.31
CA LEU A 46 5.05 1.84 -0.46
C LEU A 46 5.24 3.32 -0.15
N GLU A 47 4.33 4.19 -0.58
CA GLU A 47 4.34 5.61 -0.27
C GLU A 47 4.12 5.86 1.22
N ALA A 48 3.18 5.14 1.85
CA ALA A 48 2.98 5.17 3.30
C ALA A 48 4.23 4.74 4.06
N ARG A 49 4.92 3.68 3.61
CA ARG A 49 6.20 3.25 4.20
C ARG A 49 7.31 4.29 4.02
N LYS A 50 7.43 4.91 2.84
CA LYS A 50 8.39 6.00 2.61
C LYS A 50 8.11 7.20 3.49
N LEU A 51 6.86 7.63 3.61
CA LEU A 51 6.45 8.70 4.52
C LEU A 51 6.79 8.33 5.96
N LEU A 52 6.51 7.10 6.38
CA LEU A 52 6.89 6.61 7.71
C LEU A 52 8.41 6.64 7.91
N ASP A 53 9.21 6.22 6.94
CA ASP A 53 10.66 6.26 7.01
C ASP A 53 11.23 7.69 7.02
N GLU A 54 10.61 8.61 6.28
CA GLU A 54 10.96 10.03 6.26
C GLU A 54 10.67 10.69 7.62
N ILE A 55 9.47 10.48 8.17
CA ILE A 55 9.08 11.08 9.46
C ILE A 55 9.68 10.35 10.66
N LYS A 56 10.15 9.10 10.52
CA LYS A 56 10.73 8.29 11.62
C LYS A 56 12.01 8.87 12.24
N ASN A 57 12.69 9.77 11.54
CA ASN A 57 13.82 10.55 12.08
C ASN A 57 13.40 11.91 12.64
N GLU A 58 12.17 12.36 12.35
CA GLU A 58 11.59 13.62 12.81
C GLU A 58 10.67 13.45 14.01
N ILE A 59 10.09 12.26 14.22
CA ILE A 59 9.31 11.91 15.41
C ILE A 59 10.23 11.96 16.62
N LYS A 60 10.02 12.97 17.46
CA LYS A 60 10.70 13.10 18.74
C LYS A 60 9.94 12.36 19.83
N PRO A 61 10.61 12.05 20.95
CA PRO A 61 9.93 11.52 22.13
C PRO A 61 8.78 12.44 22.63
N GLU A 62 8.83 13.74 22.38
CA GLU A 62 7.69 14.61 22.73
C GLU A 62 6.43 14.39 21.87
N ASP A 63 6.52 13.71 20.72
CA ASP A 63 5.41 13.51 19.78
C ASP A 63 4.63 12.20 20.00
N ALA A 64 4.92 11.47 21.08
CA ALA A 64 4.15 10.26 21.38
C ALA A 64 2.69 10.61 21.73
N PRO A 65 1.71 9.87 21.18
CA PRO A 65 0.31 10.13 21.48
C PRO A 65 0.00 9.94 22.96
N ASP A 66 -0.87 10.78 23.53
CA ASP A 66 -1.26 10.72 24.96
C ASP A 66 -1.85 9.35 25.37
N TRP A 67 -2.43 8.62 24.43
CA TRP A 67 -2.98 7.28 24.65
C TRP A 67 -1.92 6.17 24.75
N PHE A 68 -0.66 6.46 24.37
CA PHE A 68 0.40 5.46 24.28
C PHE A 68 0.91 4.99 25.65
N ASN A 69 0.64 5.73 26.74
CA ASN A 69 0.86 5.33 28.16
C ASN A 69 2.25 4.76 28.52
N LYS A 70 3.23 4.90 27.64
CA LYS A 70 4.61 4.43 27.77
C LYS A 70 5.55 5.60 27.43
N PRO A 71 6.82 5.54 27.87
CA PRO A 71 7.82 6.50 27.44
C PRO A 71 7.90 6.53 25.91
N ALA A 72 7.97 7.71 25.33
CA ALA A 72 7.95 7.86 23.88
C ALA A 72 9.16 7.25 23.15
N SER A 73 10.24 6.98 23.87
CA SER A 73 11.34 6.14 23.37
C SER A 73 10.90 4.70 23.06
N GLU A 74 9.85 4.19 23.70
CA GLU A 74 9.21 2.91 23.36
C GLU A 74 8.28 3.03 22.15
N TYR A 75 7.62 4.17 21.95
CA TYR A 75 6.77 4.44 20.78
C TYR A 75 7.60 4.34 19.49
N ILE A 76 8.75 5.02 19.50
CA ILE A 76 9.71 4.99 18.40
C ILE A 76 10.26 3.57 18.21
N LYS A 77 10.46 2.77 19.27
CA LYS A 77 10.91 1.38 19.14
C LYS A 77 9.84 0.48 18.51
N GLU A 78 8.58 0.59 18.91
CA GLU A 78 7.47 -0.18 18.34
C GLU A 78 7.27 0.18 16.84
N LEU A 79 7.26 1.47 16.49
CA LEU A 79 7.23 1.92 15.09
C LEU A 79 8.41 1.42 14.25
N ARG A 80 9.55 1.09 14.87
CA ARG A 80 10.76 0.61 14.19
C ARG A 80 10.87 -0.91 14.12
N SER A 81 10.09 -1.65 14.92
CA SER A 81 10.20 -3.11 15.05
C SER A 81 9.23 -3.88 14.14
N ASP A 82 8.24 -3.19 13.55
CA ASP A 82 7.30 -3.74 12.56
C ASP A 82 7.85 -3.71 11.10
N GLY A 83 9.18 -3.63 10.94
CA GLY A 83 9.88 -3.62 9.64
C GLY A 83 10.43 -4.99 9.26
#